data_AF-A0A0N0GE45-F1
#
_entry.id   AF-A0A0N0GE45-F1
#
_cell.length_a   1.000
_cell.length_b   1.000
_cell.length_c   1.000
_cell.angle_alpha   90.00
_cell.angle_beta   90.00
_cell.angle_gamma   90.00
#
_symmetry.space_group_name_H-M   'P 1'
#
loop_
_entity.id
_entity.type
_entity.pdbx_description
1 polymer ?
#
loop_
_entity_poly.entity_id
_entity_poly.type
_entity_poly.pdbx_seq_one_letter_code
_entity_poly.pdbx_strand_id
1 'polypeptide(L)'
;MQAGAEIVFDPFGSETAPFTTDVEMLLGGVPIVIYADGTEQFLDDSEEPWLAYSPCLEADALEAFCKENIEKYEAFNAEHGSDKLMTQRVPMTPFWK
;
A
#
# COMPACT_ATOMS: atom_id res chain seq x y z
N MET A 1 0.85 -3.64 -22.36
CA MET A 1 2.27 -3.84 -22.02
C MET A 1 2.26 -4.60 -20.71
N GLN A 2 2.81 -5.81 -20.68
CA GLN A 2 2.71 -6.69 -19.53
C GLN A 2 3.96 -6.48 -18.67
N ALA A 3 3.86 -5.65 -17.64
CA ALA A 3 4.88 -5.61 -16.60
C ALA A 3 4.71 -6.89 -15.78
N GLY A 4 5.72 -7.75 -15.78
CA GLY A 4 5.76 -8.90 -14.89
C GLY A 4 6.03 -8.40 -13.47
N ALA A 5 4.97 -8.08 -12.73
CA ALA A 5 5.06 -7.97 -11.28
C ALA A 5 5.19 -9.39 -10.73
N GLU A 6 6.40 -9.74 -10.28
CA GLU A 6 6.57 -10.95 -9.48
C GLU A 6 5.82 -10.71 -8.17
N ILE A 7 4.69 -11.40 -7.96
CA ILE A 7 3.96 -11.34 -6.70
C ILE A 7 4.80 -12.13 -5.68
N VAL A 8 5.61 -11.42 -4.91
CA VAL A 8 6.42 -12.00 -3.83
C VAL A 8 5.58 -12.02 -2.56
N PHE A 9 5.17 -13.20 -2.11
CA PHE A 9 4.57 -13.39 -0.80
C PHE A 9 5.68 -13.62 0.23
N ASP A 10 5.92 -12.64 1.11
CA ASP A 10 6.86 -12.76 2.22
C ASP A 10 6.10 -13.04 3.54
N PRO A 11 6.08 -14.29 4.03
CA PRO A 11 5.39 -14.62 5.28
C PRO A 11 6.05 -14.03 6.53
N PHE A 12 7.27 -13.47 6.43
CA PHE A 12 7.99 -12.82 7.52
C PHE A 12 8.09 -11.31 7.34
N GLY A 13 7.41 -10.73 6.34
CA GLY A 13 7.45 -9.29 6.05
C GLY A 13 7.07 -8.43 7.26
N SER A 14 6.21 -8.93 8.16
CA SER A 14 5.85 -8.24 9.40
C SER A 14 6.96 -8.17 10.45
N GLU A 15 7.97 -9.05 10.37
CA GLU A 15 9.12 -9.05 11.28
C GLU A 15 10.20 -8.03 10.84
N THR A 16 10.27 -7.76 9.53
CA THR A 16 11.26 -6.87 8.91
C THR A 16 10.69 -5.49 8.59
N ALA A 17 9.39 -5.42 8.27
CA ALA A 17 8.67 -4.23 7.84
C ALA A 17 7.24 -4.20 8.46
N PRO A 18 7.14 -4.00 9.80
CA PRO A 18 5.87 -4.04 10.51
C PRO A 18 4.88 -2.94 10.07
N PHE A 19 5.35 -1.74 9.74
CA PHE A 19 4.46 -0.62 9.41
C PHE A 19 3.90 -0.70 7.99
N THR A 20 4.67 -1.18 7.02
CA THR A 20 4.13 -1.54 5.69
C THR A 20 3.10 -2.64 5.82
N THR A 21 3.35 -3.66 6.64
CA THR A 21 2.35 -4.71 6.91
C THR A 21 1.08 -4.14 7.56
N ASP A 22 1.20 -3.27 8.55
CA ASP A 22 0.05 -2.62 9.18
C ASP A 22 -0.73 -1.76 8.18
N VAL A 23 -0.03 -1.00 7.33
CA VAL A 23 -0.66 -0.18 6.28
C VAL A 23 -1.37 -1.07 5.26
N GLU A 24 -0.77 -2.18 4.82
CA GLU A 24 -1.42 -3.15 3.94
C GLU A 24 -2.76 -3.61 4.53
N MET A 25 -2.75 -4.00 5.81
CA MET A 25 -3.94 -4.42 6.55
C MET A 25 -5.00 -3.30 6.63
N LEU A 26 -4.60 -2.07 6.95
CA LEU A 26 -5.49 -0.89 7.02
C LEU A 26 -6.05 -0.47 5.65
N LEU A 27 -5.36 -0.80 4.57
CA LEU A 27 -5.82 -0.59 3.20
C LEU A 27 -6.70 -1.76 2.70
N GLY A 28 -6.85 -2.82 3.48
CA GLY A 28 -7.62 -4.00 3.12
C GLY A 28 -6.88 -4.89 2.12
N GLY A 29 -5.58 -5.08 2.30
CA GLY A 29 -4.75 -5.91 1.43
C GLY A 29 -4.50 -5.27 0.06
N VAL A 30 -4.21 -3.96 0.01
CA VAL A 30 -3.68 -3.35 -1.22
C VAL A 30 -2.23 -3.84 -1.38
N PRO A 31 -1.86 -4.41 -2.55
CA PRO A 31 -0.53 -4.96 -2.73
C PRO A 31 0.53 -3.85 -2.82
N ILE A 32 1.77 -4.21 -2.49
CA ILE A 32 2.95 -3.44 -2.85
C ILE A 32 3.42 -3.89 -4.23
N VAL A 33 3.56 -2.95 -5.15
CA VAL A 33 4.18 -3.17 -6.46
C VAL A 33 5.66 -2.85 -6.35
N ILE A 34 6.51 -3.80 -6.75
CA ILE A 34 7.96 -3.63 -6.85
C ILE A 34 8.31 -3.28 -8.30
N TYR A 35 8.95 -2.14 -8.51
CA TYR A 35 9.39 -1.67 -9.81
C TYR A 35 10.78 -2.20 -10.18
N ALA A 36 11.13 -2.11 -11.47
CA ALA A 36 12.39 -2.64 -12.00
C ALA A 36 13.64 -1.94 -11.45
N ASP A 37 13.50 -0.74 -10.89
CA ASP A 37 14.57 0.01 -10.22
C ASP A 37 14.73 -0.35 -8.73
N GLY A 38 13.90 -1.24 -8.20
CA GLY A 38 13.92 -1.67 -6.80
C GLY A 38 13.01 -0.85 -5.87
N THR A 39 12.36 0.19 -6.40
CA THR A 39 11.38 0.97 -5.63
C THR A 39 10.05 0.24 -5.49
N GLU A 40 9.31 0.60 -4.46
CA GLU A 40 8.08 -0.02 -4.00
C GLU A 40 6.97 1.02 -3.81
N GLN A 41 5.73 0.62 -4.10
CA GLN A 41 4.56 1.48 -3.90
C GLN A 41 3.31 0.66 -3.58
N PHE A 42 2.50 1.13 -2.64
CA PHE A 42 1.12 0.65 -2.49
C PHE A 42 0.28 1.13 -3.67
N LEU A 43 -0.09 0.21 -4.54
CA LEU A 43 -0.82 0.48 -5.76
C LEU A 43 -1.87 -0.59 -5.99
N ASP A 44 -3.11 -0.16 -6.19
CA ASP A 44 -4.12 -1.01 -6.80
C ASP A 44 -4.21 -0.69 -8.30
N ASP A 45 -3.71 -1.63 -9.12
CA ASP A 45 -3.73 -1.56 -10.58
C ASP A 45 -4.74 -2.55 -11.20
N SER A 46 -5.64 -3.11 -10.39
CA SER A 46 -6.60 -4.13 -10.83
C SER A 46 -7.66 -3.60 -11.80
N GLU A 47 -8.05 -2.33 -11.64
CA GLU A 47 -9.01 -1.63 -12.50
C GLU A 47 -8.59 -0.17 -12.71
N GLU A 48 -8.94 0.42 -13.86
CA GLU A 48 -8.70 1.85 -14.11
C GLU A 48 -9.80 2.72 -13.46
N PRO A 49 -9.46 3.86 -12.82
CA PRO A 49 -8.11 4.40 -12.69
C PRO A 49 -7.30 3.71 -11.58
N TRP A 50 -6.00 3.52 -11.80
CA TRP A 50 -5.10 2.98 -10.79
C TRP A 50 -5.09 3.86 -9.54
N LEU A 51 -5.14 3.23 -8.37
CA LEU A 51 -5.24 3.92 -7.08
C LEU A 51 -3.93 3.76 -6.31
N ALA A 52 -3.16 4.84 -6.23
CA ALA A 52 -1.93 4.89 -5.44
C ALA A 52 -2.25 5.30 -3.99
N TYR A 53 -1.67 4.58 -3.04
CA TYR A 53 -1.84 4.81 -1.60
C TYR A 53 -0.54 5.18 -0.88
N SER A 54 0.58 5.23 -1.60
CA SER A 54 1.88 5.73 -1.11
C SER A 54 2.65 6.40 -2.25
N PRO A 55 3.73 7.16 -1.96
CA PRO A 55 4.74 7.47 -2.97
C PRO A 55 5.48 6.19 -3.39
N CYS A 56 6.19 6.26 -4.51
CA CYS A 56 7.11 5.24 -4.97
C CYS A 56 8.49 5.48 -4.32
N LEU A 57 8.94 4.55 -3.49
CA LEU A 57 10.12 4.70 -2.62
C LEU A 57 10.89 3.39 -2.50
N GLU A 58 12.18 3.43 -2.17
CA GLU A 58 12.92 2.24 -1.72
C GLU A 58 12.23 1.59 -0.50
N ALA A 59 12.33 0.28 -0.34
CA ALA A 59 11.64 -0.49 0.72
C ALA A 59 11.81 0.12 2.13
N ASP A 60 13.05 0.42 2.55
CA ASP A 60 13.34 1.04 3.86
C ASP A 60 12.70 2.43 4.01
N ALA A 61 12.64 3.19 2.92
CA ALA A 61 12.03 4.52 2.90
C ALA A 61 10.49 4.43 2.91
N LEU A 62 9.92 3.41 2.26
CA LEU A 62 8.49 3.13 2.31
C LEU A 62 8.06 2.72 3.73
N GLU A 63 8.83 1.87 4.40
CA GLU A 63 8.61 1.49 5.80
C GLU A 63 8.64 2.69 6.74
N ALA A 64 9.65 3.55 6.61
CA ALA A 64 9.74 4.79 7.38
C ALA A 64 8.55 5.73 7.10
N PHE A 65 8.14 5.84 5.84
CA PHE A 65 6.99 6.64 5.44
C PHE A 65 5.68 6.10 6.05
N CYS A 66 5.46 4.78 6.00
CA CYS A 66 4.31 4.12 6.61
C CYS A 66 4.27 4.38 8.12
N LYS A 67 5.41 4.27 8.80
CA LYS A 67 5.54 4.58 10.23
C LYS A 67 5.18 6.01 10.57
N GLU A 68 5.70 6.98 9.80
CA GLU A 68 5.44 8.41 10.03
C GLU A 68 3.99 8.83 9.76
N ASN A 69 3.26 8.05 8.95
CA ASN A 69 1.93 8.40 8.46
C ASN A 69 0.84 7.41 8.90
N ILE A 70 1.14 6.50 9.82
CA ILE A 70 0.23 5.41 10.23
C ILE A 70 -1.14 5.94 10.66
N GLU A 71 -1.19 7.05 11.40
CA GLU A 71 -2.44 7.68 11.85
C GLU A 71 -3.36 8.10 10.69
N LYS A 72 -2.80 8.44 9.52
CA LYS A 72 -3.59 8.79 8.33
C LYS A 72 -4.25 7.55 7.73
N TYR A 73 -3.55 6.42 7.72
CA TYR A 73 -4.10 5.14 7.27
C TYR A 73 -5.15 4.61 8.24
N GLU A 74 -4.92 4.75 9.55
CA GLU A 74 -5.91 4.42 10.58
C GLU A 74 -7.18 5.26 10.43
N ALA A 75 -7.05 6.58 10.25
CA ALA A 75 -8.19 7.47 10.03
C ALA A 75 -8.96 7.09 8.76
N PHE A 76 -8.24 6.84 7.66
CA PHE A 76 -8.83 6.41 6.39
C PHE A 76 -9.53 5.05 6.51
N ASN A 77 -8.97 4.12 7.29
CA ASN A 77 -9.61 2.85 7.59
C ASN A 77 -10.82 3.00 8.53
N ALA A 78 -10.78 3.90 9.51
CA ALA A 78 -11.93 4.16 10.38
C ALA A 78 -13.12 4.75 9.60
N GLU A 79 -12.85 5.60 8.61
CA GLU A 79 -13.87 6.22 7.77
C GLU A 79 -14.46 5.25 6.73
N HIS A 80 -13.64 4.36 6.15
CA HIS A 80 -14.04 3.56 4.98
C HIS A 80 -13.87 2.04 5.13
N GLY A 81 -13.37 1.55 6.26
CA GLY A 81 -12.95 0.16 6.45
C GLY A 81 -14.07 -0.86 6.23
N SER A 82 -15.30 -0.51 6.60
CA SER A 82 -16.50 -1.32 6.34
C SER A 82 -16.81 -1.47 4.84
N ASP A 83 -16.57 -0.43 4.05
CA ASP A 83 -16.88 -0.39 2.62
C ASP A 83 -15.78 -1.05 1.78
N LYS A 84 -14.51 -0.87 2.18
CA LYS A 84 -13.33 -1.49 1.55
C LYS A 84 -13.36 -3.02 1.60
N LEU A 85 -13.80 -3.58 2.73
CA LEU A 85 -13.81 -5.04 2.95
C LEU A 85 -14.93 -5.76 2.19
N MET A 86 -15.95 -5.03 1.71
CA MET A 86 -17.18 -5.64 1.21
C MET A 86 -17.36 -5.57 -0.31
N THR A 87 -16.92 -4.50 -1.00
CA THR A 87 -17.33 -4.33 -2.41
C THR A 87 -16.38 -3.56 -3.35
N GLN A 88 -15.68 -2.50 -2.93
CA GLN A 88 -14.87 -1.66 -3.83
C GLN A 88 -13.68 -0.98 -3.12
N ARG A 89 -12.61 -0.73 -3.89
CA ARG A 89 -11.48 0.09 -3.45
C ARG A 89 -11.87 1.56 -3.41
N VAL A 90 -11.56 2.22 -2.30
CA VAL A 90 -11.84 3.65 -2.09
C VAL A 90 -10.59 4.46 -2.41
N PRO A 91 -10.64 5.47 -3.29
CA PRO A 91 -9.50 6.35 -3.54
C PRO A 91 -9.11 7.11 -2.26
N MET A 92 -7.81 7.24 -2.02
CA MET A 92 -7.27 8.07 -0.95
C MET A 92 -6.74 9.39 -1.53
N THR A 93 -7.02 10.51 -0.87
CA THR A 93 -6.39 11.79 -1.25
C THR A 93 -4.90 11.71 -0.95
N PRO A 94 -4.00 11.90 -1.95
CA PRO A 94 -2.57 11.89 -1.71
C PRO A 94 -2.18 12.97 -0.71
N PHE A 95 -1.44 12.58 0.33
CA PHE A 95 -0.89 13.50 1.34
C PHE A 95 0.64 13.60 1.27
N TRP A 96 1.25 12.82 0.37
CA TRP A 96 2.65 12.85 0.01
C TRP A 96 2.86 13.79 -1.20
N LYS A 97 4.11 14.20 -1.42
CA LYS A 97 4.50 15.10 -2.53
C LYS A 97 5.30 14.36 -3.58
#